data_AF-A0A820IM73-F1
#
_entry.id   AF-A0A820IM73-F1
#
_cell.length_a   1.000
_cell.length_b   1.000
_cell.length_c   1.000
_cell.angle_alpha   90.00
_cell.angle_beta   90.00
_cell.angle_gamma   90.00
#
_symmetry.space_group_name_H-M   'P 1'
#
loop_
_entity.id
_entity.type
_entity.pdbx_description
1 polymer ?
#
loop_
_entity_poly.entity_id
_entity_poly.type
_entity_poly.pdbx_seq_one_letter_code
_entity_poly.pdbx_strand_id
1 'polypeptide(L)'
;MEIHQNGFDFNQFLPFPNFEDISDRENNLVNCIVDDNNLLWNDLNSDQLLAADTILKSLADLNSQKCFYLDGPDGSGKSFLYRALIQKVNLIGKKR
;
A
#
# COMPACT_ATOMS: atom_id res chain seq x y z
N MET A 1 29.50 6.94 -21.71
CA MET A 1 28.70 5.90 -21.04
C MET A 1 27.34 6.51 -20.78
N GLU A 2 26.35 6.15 -21.60
CA GLU A 2 24.97 6.57 -21.37
C GLU A 2 24.38 5.69 -20.28
N ILE A 3 24.09 6.31 -19.14
CA ILE A 3 23.45 5.62 -18.01
C ILE A 3 21.97 5.57 -18.36
N HIS A 4 21.52 4.46 -18.96
CA HIS A 4 20.10 4.19 -19.11
C HIS A 4 19.52 3.94 -17.71
N GLN A 5 18.98 4.98 -17.09
CA GLN A 5 18.13 4.86 -15.91
C GLN A 5 16.80 4.25 -16.35
N ASN A 6 16.78 2.93 -16.51
CA ASN A 6 15.54 2.15 -16.65
C ASN A 6 14.82 2.05 -15.29
N GLY A 7 14.62 3.18 -14.62
CA GLY A 7 13.83 3.26 -13.40
C GLY A 7 12.37 3.06 -13.73
N PHE A 8 11.73 2.09 -13.08
CA PHE A 8 10.30 1.88 -13.19
C PHE A 8 9.58 3.03 -12.46
N ASP A 9 8.79 3.82 -13.18
CA ASP A 9 8.04 4.94 -12.62
C ASP A 9 6.84 4.43 -11.80
N PHE A 10 6.93 4.55 -10.48
CA PHE A 10 5.87 4.14 -9.55
C PHE A 10 4.53 4.86 -9.82
N ASN A 11 4.53 5.96 -10.57
CA ASN A 11 3.29 6.61 -11.02
C ASN A 11 2.44 5.79 -11.96
N GLN A 12 3.05 4.86 -12.68
CA GLN A 12 2.32 4.00 -13.61
C GLN A 12 1.43 2.99 -12.88
N PHE A 13 1.64 2.77 -11.58
CA PHE A 13 0.81 1.90 -10.74
C PHE A 13 -0.31 2.64 -9.99
N LEU A 14 -0.34 3.98 -10.07
CA LEU A 14 -1.42 4.78 -9.52
C LEU A 14 -2.46 5.02 -10.62
N PRO A 15 -3.76 5.13 -10.29
CA PRO A 15 -4.80 5.22 -11.32
C PRO A 15 -4.77 6.55 -12.11
N PHE A 16 -3.83 7.47 -11.89
CA PHE A 16 -3.87 8.81 -12.48
C PHE A 16 -2.49 9.40 -12.80
N PRO A 17 -2.34 10.18 -13.89
CA PRO A 17 -1.06 10.43 -14.54
C PRO A 17 -0.31 11.72 -14.14
N ASN A 18 -0.65 12.43 -13.05
CA ASN A 18 0.02 13.72 -12.75
C ASN A 18 0.58 13.80 -11.31
N PHE A 19 1.82 14.30 -11.21
CA PHE A 19 2.70 14.19 -10.04
C PHE A 19 2.72 15.41 -9.11
N GLU A 20 1.83 16.38 -9.31
CA GLU A 20 2.06 17.73 -8.78
C GLU A 20 1.38 18.09 -7.47
N ASP A 21 0.58 17.20 -6.85
CA ASP A 21 0.05 17.52 -5.52
C ASP A 21 -0.06 16.31 -4.59
N ILE A 22 0.92 16.19 -3.69
CA ILE A 22 0.99 15.12 -2.68
C ILE A 22 -0.10 15.28 -1.61
N SER A 23 -0.61 16.51 -1.41
CA SER A 23 -1.63 16.79 -0.40
C SER A 23 -3.03 16.30 -0.80
N ASP A 24 -3.37 16.40 -2.08
CA ASP A 24 -4.58 15.83 -2.65
C ASP A 24 -4.49 14.30 -2.81
N ARG A 25 -3.28 13.72 -2.84
CA ARG A 25 -3.04 12.27 -2.95
C ARG A 25 -3.44 11.48 -1.72
N GLU A 26 -3.10 11.94 -0.51
CA GLU A 26 -3.54 11.27 0.72
C GLU A 26 -5.06 11.33 0.84
N ASN A 27 -5.67 12.47 0.55
CA ASN A 27 -7.12 12.64 0.62
C ASN A 27 -7.87 11.77 -0.41
N ASN A 28 -7.34 11.60 -1.62
CA ASN A 28 -7.97 10.73 -2.63
C ASN A 28 -7.74 9.24 -2.35
N LEU A 29 -6.56 8.82 -1.90
CA LEU A 29 -6.36 7.46 -1.38
C LEU A 29 -7.32 7.19 -0.21
N VAL A 30 -7.50 8.15 0.69
CA VAL A 30 -8.45 8.05 1.81
C VAL A 30 -9.91 7.99 1.34
N ASN A 31 -10.29 8.70 0.27
CA ASN A 31 -11.67 8.73 -0.21
C ASN A 31 -12.06 7.53 -1.10
N CYS A 32 -11.15 6.97 -1.90
CA CYS A 32 -11.44 5.82 -2.77
C CYS A 32 -11.59 4.49 -2.00
N ILE A 33 -11.20 4.47 -0.72
CA ILE A 33 -10.88 3.26 0.04
C ILE A 33 -11.89 2.97 1.16
N VAL A 34 -12.81 3.90 1.46
CA VAL A 34 -13.71 3.78 2.61
C VAL A 34 -15.06 3.24 2.16
N ASP A 35 -15.07 2.03 1.64
CA ASP A 35 -16.26 1.18 1.63
C ASP A 35 -15.96 -0.05 2.47
N ASP A 36 -16.49 -0.09 3.69
CA ASP A 36 -16.36 -1.25 4.60
C ASP A 36 -16.95 -2.53 3.99
N ASN A 37 -17.81 -2.41 2.97
CA ASN A 37 -18.39 -3.55 2.26
C ASN A 37 -17.46 -4.11 1.17
N ASN A 38 -16.41 -3.39 0.78
CA ASN A 38 -15.47 -3.79 -0.27
C ASN A 38 -14.02 -3.69 0.19
N LEU A 39 -13.69 -4.56 1.15
CA LEU A 39 -12.34 -4.65 1.71
C LEU A 39 -11.44 -5.44 0.77
N LEU A 40 -10.49 -4.75 0.12
CA LEU A 40 -9.39 -5.34 -0.64
C LEU A 40 -8.61 -6.39 0.17
N TRP A 41 -8.64 -6.25 1.49
CA TRP A 41 -8.06 -7.20 2.44
C TRP A 41 -8.58 -8.63 2.26
N ASN A 42 -9.87 -8.78 1.93
CA ASN A 42 -10.51 -10.08 1.79
C ASN A 42 -10.09 -10.82 0.51
N ASP A 43 -9.53 -10.09 -0.45
CA ASP A 43 -9.10 -10.63 -1.75
C ASP A 43 -7.59 -10.92 -1.80
N LEU A 44 -6.87 -10.74 -0.69
CA LEU A 44 -5.45 -11.09 -0.62
C LEU A 44 -5.26 -12.60 -0.73
N ASN A 45 -4.29 -13.01 -1.55
CA ASN A 45 -3.85 -14.41 -1.56
C ASN A 45 -3.05 -14.75 -0.28
N SER A 46 -2.71 -16.03 -0.09
CA SER A 46 -2.03 -16.52 1.12
C SER A 46 -0.72 -15.78 1.42
N ASP A 47 0.08 -15.52 0.40
CA ASP A 47 1.43 -14.95 0.55
C ASP A 47 1.34 -13.45 0.86
N GLN A 48 0.44 -12.76 0.17
CA GLN A 48 0.14 -11.37 0.44
C GLN A 48 -0.45 -11.18 1.84
N LEU A 49 -1.37 -12.04 2.25
CA LEU A 49 -1.96 -12.02 3.59
C LEU A 49 -0.91 -12.25 4.67
N LEU A 50 0.00 -13.22 4.46
CA LEU A 50 1.11 -13.49 5.38
C LEU A 50 2.02 -12.26 5.54
N ALA A 51 2.38 -11.62 4.44
CA ALA A 51 3.19 -10.40 4.46
C ALA A 51 2.46 -9.25 5.15
N ALA A 52 1.18 -9.05 4.83
CA ALA A 52 0.34 -8.01 5.41
C ALA A 52 0.19 -8.16 6.93
N ASP A 53 -0.13 -9.37 7.39
CA ASP A 53 -0.26 -9.69 8.81
C ASP A 53 1.04 -9.47 9.58
N THR A 54 2.18 -9.82 8.98
CA THR A 54 3.50 -9.59 9.58
C THR A 54 3.74 -8.09 9.81
N ILE A 55 3.44 -7.27 8.80
CA ILE A 55 3.55 -5.80 8.89
C ILE A 55 2.59 -5.28 9.97
N LEU A 56 1.31 -5.66 9.94
CA LEU A 56 0.32 -5.15 10.90
C LEU A 56 0.61 -5.57 12.35
N LYS A 57 1.01 -6.82 12.59
CA LYS A 57 1.38 -7.30 13.93
C LYS A 57 2.53 -6.48 14.52
N SER A 58 3.47 -6.08 13.66
CA SER A 58 4.60 -5.27 14.08
C SER A 58 4.17 -3.87 14.57
N LEU A 59 3.06 -3.32 14.06
CA LEU A 59 2.55 -2.00 14.48
C LEU A 59 2.04 -1.99 15.94
N ALA A 60 1.79 -3.15 16.54
CA ALA A 60 1.37 -3.24 17.93
C ALA A 60 2.48 -2.81 18.93
N ASP A 61 3.75 -2.94 18.54
CA ASP A 61 4.86 -2.47 19.35
C ASP A 61 5.20 -1.01 18.97
N LEU A 62 4.84 -0.06 19.84
CA LEU A 62 5.08 1.37 19.61
C LEU A 62 6.50 1.81 19.98
N ASN A 63 7.31 0.94 20.58
CA ASN A 63 8.62 1.31 21.12
C ASN A 63 9.77 1.14 20.12
N SER A 64 9.48 0.63 18.91
CA SER A 64 10.48 0.39 17.88
C SER A 64 10.07 1.03 16.54
N GLN A 65 11.02 1.76 15.93
CA GLN A 65 10.90 2.18 14.54
C GLN A 65 11.00 0.94 13.64
N LYS A 66 10.07 0.82 12.69
CA LYS A 66 10.01 -0.33 11.78
C LYS A 66 10.01 0.14 10.34
N CYS A 67 10.76 -0.57 9.52
CA CYS A 67 10.81 -0.38 8.08
C CYS A 67 10.70 -1.76 7.42
N PHE A 68 9.83 -1.87 6.42
CA PHE A 68 9.60 -3.11 5.69
C PHE A 68 9.84 -2.89 4.21
N TYR A 69 10.45 -3.89 3.57
CA TYR A 69 10.52 -3.99 2.12
C TYR A 69 9.65 -5.16 1.67
N LEU A 70 8.76 -4.92 0.71
CA LEU A 70 7.96 -5.98 0.09
C LEU A 70 8.66 -6.42 -1.19
N ASP A 71 9.28 -7.60 -1.13
CA ASP A 71 9.88 -8.24 -2.30
C ASP A 71 8.91 -9.20 -2.98
N GLY A 72 9.06 -9.36 -4.29
CA GLY A 72 8.34 -10.36 -5.07
C GLY A 72 8.50 -10.15 -6.57
N PRO A 73 8.34 -11.21 -7.38
CA PRO A 73 8.48 -11.13 -8.83
C PRO A 73 7.46 -10.17 -9.45
N ASP A 74 7.71 -9.75 -10.69
CA ASP A 74 6.76 -8.92 -11.40
C ASP A 74 5.39 -9.61 -11.52
N GLY A 75 4.31 -8.83 -11.45
CA GLY A 75 2.94 -9.37 -11.44
C GLY A 75 2.47 -10.03 -10.12
N SER A 76 3.29 -10.10 -9.06
CA SER A 76 2.88 -10.69 -7.77
C SER A 76 1.83 -9.90 -6.97
N GLY A 77 1.36 -8.77 -7.50
CA GLY A 77 0.33 -7.95 -6.87
C GLY A 77 0.80 -7.10 -5.69
N LYS A 78 2.11 -6.78 -5.59
CA LYS A 78 2.66 -5.88 -4.55
C LYS A 78 1.87 -4.57 -4.42
N SER A 79 1.54 -3.93 -5.54
CA SER A 79 0.74 -2.70 -5.56
C SER A 79 -0.67 -2.88 -5.00
N PHE A 80 -1.28 -4.04 -5.22
CA PHE A 80 -2.58 -4.39 -4.63
C PHE A 80 -2.47 -4.53 -3.11
N LEU A 81 -1.44 -5.24 -2.63
CA LEU A 81 -1.15 -5.39 -1.21
C LEU A 81 -0.92 -4.03 -0.51
N TYR A 82 -0.17 -3.11 -1.12
CA TYR A 82 0.01 -1.75 -0.58
C TYR A 82 -1.33 -1.04 -0.38
N ARG A 83 -2.24 -1.12 -1.36
CA ARG A 83 -3.58 -0.51 -1.28
C ARG A 83 -4.43 -1.14 -0.19
N ALA A 84 -4.41 -2.47 -0.06
CA ALA A 84 -5.12 -3.20 1.00
C ALA A 84 -4.62 -2.83 2.41
N LEU A 85 -3.30 -2.67 2.58
CA LEU A 85 -2.70 -2.22 3.84
C LEU A 85 -3.14 -0.80 4.21
N ILE A 86 -3.09 0.13 3.26
CA ILE A 86 -3.55 1.52 3.48
C ILE A 86 -5.03 1.54 3.89
N GLN A 87 -5.89 0.77 3.20
CA GLN A 87 -7.31 0.61 3.57
C GLN A 87 -7.46 0.13 5.01
N LYS A 88 -6.77 -0.96 5.35
CA LYS A 88 -6.89 -1.57 6.67
C LYS A 88 -6.45 -0.61 7.78
N VAL A 89 -5.33 0.07 7.61
CA VAL A 89 -4.79 1.03 8.60
C VAL A 89 -5.73 2.23 8.76
N ASN A 90 -6.27 2.78 7.66
CA ASN A 90 -7.21 3.89 7.71
C ASN A 90 -8.50 3.54 8.46
N LEU A 91 -9.02 2.32 8.26
CA LEU A 91 -10.20 1.84 8.99
C LEU A 91 -9.92 1.63 10.49
N ILE A 92 -8.73 1.17 10.85
CA ILE A 92 -8.30 1.08 12.25
C ILE A 92 -8.20 2.47 12.87
N GLY A 93 -7.66 3.45 12.14
CA GLY A 93 -7.49 4.83 12.59
C GLY A 93 -8.82 5.58 12.78
N LYS A 94 -9.81 5.36 11.92
CA LYS A 94 -11.14 5.99 12.01
C LYS A 94 -12.02 5.50 13.16
N LYS A 95 -11.72 4.34 13.75
CA LYS A 95 -12.50 3.76 14.86
C LYS A 95 -12.16 4.35 16.25
N ARG A 96 -11.43 5.46 16.31
CA ARG A 96 -11.01 6.15 17.53
C ARG A 96 -11.81 7.42 17.79
#